data_AF-A0A356NTK7-F1
#
_entry.id   AF-A0A356NTK7-F1
#
_cell.length_a   1.000
_cell.length_b   1.000
_cell.length_c   1.000
_cell.angle_alpha   90.00
_cell.angle_beta   90.00
_cell.angle_gamma   90.00
#
_symmetry.space_group_name_H-M   'P 1'
#
loop_
_entity.id
_entity.type
_entity.pdbx_description
1 polymer ?
#
loop_
_entity_poly.entity_id
_entity_poly.type
_entity_poly.pdbx_seq_one_letter_code
_entity_poly.pdbx_strand_id
1 'polypeptide(L)' 'DASPVTRADKAAETALRAAIEARFPDDAILGEEHAARPGSGKTGYSWVIDPI' A
#
# COMPACT_ATOMS: atom_id res chain seq x y z
N ASP A 1 -6.85 -17.50 3.42
CA ASP A 1 -5.64 -17.65 4.22
C ASP A 1 -5.79 -16.81 5.49
N ALA A 2 -5.54 -17.39 6.67
CA ALA A 2 -5.78 -16.79 7.99
C ALA A 2 -4.60 -17.01 8.94
N SER A 3 -3.41 -17.21 8.37
CA SER A 3 -2.20 -17.34 9.16
C SER A 3 -1.98 -16.08 10.03
N PRO A 4 -1.36 -16.21 11.21
CA PRO A 4 -0.98 -15.07 12.03
C PRO A 4 -0.12 -14.05 11.28
N VAL A 5 0.71 -14.53 10.35
CA VAL A 5 1.57 -13.73 9.47
C VAL A 5 0.68 -12.85 8.58
N THR A 6 -0.20 -13.44 7.78
CA THR A 6 -1.14 -12.71 6.89
C THR A 6 -1.96 -11.60 7.58
N ARG A 7 -2.25 -11.74 8.89
CA ARG A 7 -2.93 -10.67 9.65
C ARG A 7 -2.01 -9.49 9.96
N ALA A 8 -0.76 -9.76 10.29
CA ALA A 8 0.27 -8.75 10.52
C ALA A 8 0.62 -8.04 9.21
N ASP A 9 0.80 -8.78 8.12
CA ASP A 9 1.05 -8.24 6.77
C ASP A 9 -0.02 -7.24 6.34
N LYS A 10 -1.30 -7.64 6.41
CA LYS A 10 -2.44 -6.76 6.10
C LYS A 10 -2.48 -5.51 6.96
N ALA A 11 -2.21 -5.66 8.26
CA ALA A 11 -2.24 -4.54 9.20
C ALA A 11 -1.10 -3.54 8.91
N ALA A 12 0.09 -4.06 8.62
CA ALA A 12 1.24 -3.25 8.25
C ALA A 12 1.03 -2.53 6.91
N GLU A 13 0.58 -3.24 5.87
CA GLU A 13 0.31 -2.63 4.56
C GLU A 13 -0.82 -1.58 4.66
N THR A 14 -1.89 -1.84 5.42
CA THR A 14 -2.97 -0.86 5.63
C THR A 14 -2.44 0.42 6.29
N ALA A 15 -1.59 0.30 7.32
CA ALA A 15 -1.02 1.46 8.01
C ALA A 15 -0.07 2.26 7.11
N LEU A 16 0.77 1.58 6.32
CA LEU A 16 1.67 2.22 5.35
C LEU A 16 0.89 2.94 4.25
N ARG A 17 -0.14 2.30 3.69
CA ARG A 17 -1.03 2.91 2.68
C ARG A 17 -1.67 4.18 3.20
N ALA A 18 -2.22 4.17 4.41
CA ALA A 18 -2.84 5.35 5.00
C ALA A 18 -1.84 6.52 5.15
N ALA A 19 -0.61 6.24 5.57
CA ALA A 19 0.43 7.26 5.70
C ALA A 19 0.88 7.81 4.34
N ILE A 20 1.06 6.95 3.34
CA ILE A 20 1.43 7.35 1.97
C ILE A 20 0.32 8.18 1.35
N GLU A 21 -0.93 7.74 1.42
CA GLU A 21 -2.07 8.45 0.83
C GLU A 21 -2.28 9.84 1.45
N ALA A 22 -2.03 10.00 2.75
CA ALA A 22 -2.11 11.29 3.41
C ALA A 22 -1.00 12.27 2.95
N ARG A 23 0.19 11.76 2.62
CA ARG A 23 1.37 12.58 2.27
C ARG A 23 1.56 12.79 0.77
N PHE A 24 1.18 11.80 -0.02
CA PHE A 24 1.38 11.67 -1.47
C PHE A 24 0.09 11.20 -2.15
N PRO A 25 -1.00 11.99 -2.09
CA PRO A 25 -2.32 11.55 -2.53
C PRO A 25 -2.40 11.20 -4.03
N ASP A 26 -1.50 11.77 -4.84
CA ASP A 26 -1.46 11.60 -6.30
C ASP A 26 -0.61 10.39 -6.77
N ASP A 27 0.15 9.75 -5.88
CA ASP A 27 1.05 8.63 -6.23
C ASP A 27 0.30 7.29 -6.34
N ALA A 28 0.82 6.38 -7.16
CA ALA A 28 0.33 5.02 -7.24
C ALA A 28 0.86 4.15 -6.08
N ILE A 29 0.11 3.13 -5.69
CA ILE A 29 0.54 2.16 -4.67
C ILE A 29 0.24 0.74 -5.15
N LEU A 30 1.26 -0.11 -5.12
CA LEU A 30 1.16 -1.55 -5.36
C LEU A 30 1.66 -2.27 -4.11
N GLY A 31 0.85 -3.15 -3.54
CA GLY A 31 1.26 -3.97 -2.41
C GLY A 31 0.75 -5.40 -2.57
N GLU A 32 1.31 -6.31 -1.78
CA GLU A 32 0.98 -7.74 -1.82
C GLU A 32 -0.43 -8.03 -1.32
N GLU A 33 -0.83 -7.37 -0.22
CA GLU A 33 -2.01 -7.76 0.55
C GLU A 33 -3.30 -7.10 0.07
N HIS A 34 -3.19 -5.98 -0.64
CA HIS A 34 -4.33 -5.22 -1.14
C HIS A 34 -4.21 -4.94 -2.64
N ALA A 35 -5.37 -4.74 -3.28
CA ALA A 35 -5.41 -4.33 -4.67
C ALA A 35 -4.59 -3.05 -4.92
N ALA A 36 -4.03 -2.95 -6.13
CA ALA A 36 -3.29 -1.78 -6.56
C ALA A 36 -4.19 -0.53 -6.52
N ARG A 37 -3.64 0.56 -5.98
CA ARG A 37 -4.24 1.88 -6.05
C ARG A 37 -3.58 2.65 -7.20
N PRO A 38 -4.32 3.01 -8.26
CA PRO A 38 -3.76 3.85 -9.31
C PRO A 38 -3.50 5.26 -8.75
N GLY A 39 -2.38 5.86 -9.13
CA GLY A 39 -2.11 7.27 -8.92
C GLY A 39 -2.95 8.13 -9.86
N SER A 40 -2.98 9.44 -9.63
CA SER A 40 -3.70 10.39 -10.51
C SER A 40 -2.96 10.68 -11.82
N GLY A 41 -1.71 10.21 -11.96
CA GLY A 41 -0.86 10.44 -13.13
C GLY A 41 -0.11 11.79 -13.10
N LYS A 42 -0.32 12.62 -12.08
CA LYS A 42 0.33 13.95 -11.97
C LYS A 42 1.81 13.88 -11.58
N THR A 43 2.21 12.87 -10.81
CA THR A 43 3.58 12.72 -10.30
C THR A 43 4.38 11.68 -11.07
N GLY A 44 3.72 10.64 -11.57
CA GLY A 44 4.38 9.48 -12.19
C GLY A 44 5.10 8.56 -11.19
N TYR A 45 5.00 8.82 -9.88
CA TYR A 45 5.62 8.00 -8.84
C TYR A 45 4.72 6.83 -8.41
N SER A 46 5.37 5.72 -8.03
CA SER A 46 4.72 4.52 -7.52
C SER A 46 5.46 3.95 -6.32
N TRP A 47 4.71 3.61 -5.28
CA TRP A 47 5.19 2.92 -4.09
C TRP A 47 4.94 1.41 -4.26
N VAL A 48 5.96 0.59 -3.98
CA VAL A 48 5.84 -0.87 -3.94
C VAL A 48 6.02 -1.30 -2.49
N ILE A 49 5.05 -2.02 -1.93
CA ILE A 49 5.00 -2.39 -0.52
C ILE A 49 5.01 -3.91 -0.38
N ASP A 50 5.96 -4.41 0.39
CA ASP A 50 6.08 -5.79 0.85
C ASP A 50 6.24 -5.71 2.39
N PRO A 51 5.17 -6.03 3.17
CA PRO A 51 5.11 -5.71 4.59
C PRO A 51 5.98 -6.60 5.50
N ILE A 52 6.17 -7.89 5.21
CA ILE A 52 7.01 -8.84 6.01
C ILE A 52 7.68 -9.90 5.13
#